data_AF-E9HXV9-F1
#
_entry.id   AF-E9HXV9-F1
#
_cell.length_a   1.000
_cell.length_b   1.000
_cell.length_c   1.000
_cell.angle_alpha   90.00
_cell.angle_beta   90.00
_cell.angle_gamma   90.00
#
_symmetry.space_group_name_H-M   'P 1'
#
loop_
_entity.id
_entity.type
_entity.pdbx_description
1 polymer ?
#
loop_
_entity_poly.entity_id
_entity_poly.type
_entity_poly.pdbx_seq_one_letter_code
_entity_poly.pdbx_strand_id
1 'polypeptide(L)'
;MKFDKDLFKVPNQRAFQLVVHFLFTKLDGPRSRDIIFRDVWPIIERKQEAEFRKKVRLWLVEVQETDKDAFQFDGHINPSMFLSPGGEKFAQLMCALASHVLGKIPLRNPPLEPSTVSSTNPLVTFLKLQVLKGHLHSEFEAKTKMTNSFQEQYLQYKMLARELQSEYRELCSEEVAAKKDLCSTVAKSSMAESKKQAFLDLENEEICLGIFHILKLQ
;
A
#
# COMPACT_ATOMS: atom_id res chain seq x y z
N MET A 1 3.12 -11.73 9.21
CA MET A 1 2.68 -12.88 8.38
C MET A 1 3.89 -13.76 8.15
N LYS A 2 3.82 -15.07 8.44
CA LYS A 2 4.92 -16.02 8.22
C LYS A 2 4.63 -16.81 6.95
N PHE A 3 5.62 -16.96 6.06
CA PHE A 3 5.52 -17.77 4.84
C PHE A 3 6.14 -19.14 5.09
N ASP A 4 5.33 -20.05 5.63
CA ASP A 4 5.71 -21.43 5.87
C ASP A 4 4.75 -22.39 5.16
N LYS A 5 4.98 -23.69 5.32
CA LYS A 5 4.15 -24.75 4.72
C LYS A 5 2.68 -24.72 5.18
N ASP A 6 2.40 -24.03 6.28
CA ASP A 6 1.08 -23.93 6.88
C ASP A 6 0.37 -22.61 6.52
N LEU A 7 0.90 -21.83 5.57
CA LEU A 7 0.42 -20.50 5.17
C LEU A 7 -1.09 -20.44 4.87
N PHE A 8 -1.62 -21.50 4.27
CA PHE A 8 -3.04 -21.67 3.92
C PHE A 8 -3.73 -22.79 4.69
N LYS A 9 -3.12 -23.32 5.75
CA LYS A 9 -3.77 -24.33 6.62
C LYS A 9 -5.03 -23.76 7.28
N VAL A 10 -4.99 -22.47 7.60
CA VAL A 10 -6.13 -21.66 8.04
C VAL A 10 -6.42 -20.56 7.01
N PRO A 11 -7.66 -20.05 6.92
CA PRO A 11 -8.00 -18.96 6.01
C PRO A 11 -7.10 -17.74 6.21
N ASN A 12 -6.43 -17.31 5.14
CA ASN A 12 -5.47 -16.22 5.17
C ASN A 12 -5.66 -15.27 3.98
N GLN A 13 -6.59 -14.33 4.13
CA GLN A 13 -6.97 -13.39 3.08
C GLN A 13 -5.79 -12.52 2.62
N ARG A 14 -4.97 -12.05 3.57
CA ARG A 14 -3.84 -11.17 3.26
C ARG A 14 -2.76 -11.90 2.47
N ALA A 15 -2.44 -13.13 2.86
CA ALA A 15 -1.49 -13.96 2.12
C ALA A 15 -1.99 -14.24 0.71
N PHE A 16 -3.26 -14.63 0.57
CA PHE A 16 -3.87 -14.86 -0.73
C PHE A 16 -3.72 -13.66 -1.66
N GLN A 17 -4.13 -12.47 -1.22
CA GLN A 17 -4.05 -11.25 -2.03
C GLN A 17 -2.63 -10.95 -2.50
N LEU A 18 -1.66 -11.00 -1.58
CA LEU A 18 -0.27 -10.69 -1.87
C LEU A 18 0.38 -11.72 -2.80
N VAL A 19 0.18 -13.01 -2.51
CA VAL A 19 0.81 -14.10 -3.25
C VAL A 19 0.24 -14.17 -4.67
N VAL A 20 -1.08 -14.09 -4.82
CA VAL A 20 -1.71 -14.16 -6.16
C VAL A 20 -1.33 -12.97 -7.03
N HIS A 21 -1.39 -11.75 -6.50
CA HIS A 21 -0.96 -10.56 -7.25
C HIS A 21 0.51 -10.68 -7.66
N PHE A 22 1.38 -11.16 -6.76
CA PHE A 22 2.80 -11.39 -7.07
C PHE A 22 2.98 -12.41 -8.20
N LEU A 23 2.35 -13.58 -8.09
CA LEU A 23 2.47 -14.66 -9.06
C LEU A 23 1.99 -14.22 -10.45
N PHE A 24 0.83 -13.57 -10.53
CA PHE A 24 0.34 -13.05 -11.81
C PHE A 24 1.20 -11.94 -12.40
N THR A 25 1.81 -11.10 -11.56
CA THR A 25 2.77 -10.09 -12.04
C THR A 25 4.04 -10.73 -12.61
N LYS A 26 4.44 -11.90 -12.13
CA LYS A 26 5.56 -12.66 -12.69
C LYS A 26 5.17 -13.46 -13.94
N LEU A 27 3.91 -13.88 -14.05
CA LEU A 27 3.37 -14.55 -15.24
C LEU A 27 3.26 -13.59 -16.43
N ASP A 28 2.62 -12.44 -16.21
CA ASP A 28 2.43 -11.40 -17.22
C ASP A 28 2.33 -10.04 -16.53
N GLY A 29 3.48 -9.37 -16.38
CA GLY A 29 3.60 -8.10 -15.67
C GLY A 29 2.75 -6.96 -16.24
N PRO A 30 2.78 -6.70 -17.57
CA PRO A 30 1.92 -5.72 -18.22
C PRO A 30 0.42 -6.04 -18.04
N ARG A 31 -0.01 -7.26 -18.34
CA ARG A 31 -1.43 -7.63 -18.21
C ARG A 31 -1.91 -7.55 -16.76
N SER A 32 -1.09 -8.02 -15.82
CA SER A 32 -1.38 -7.97 -14.38
C SER A 32 -1.63 -6.54 -13.91
N ARG A 33 -0.69 -5.62 -14.18
CA ARG A 33 -0.72 -4.25 -13.65
C ARG A 33 -1.68 -3.33 -14.40
N ASP A 34 -1.69 -3.41 -15.73
CA ASP A 34 -2.32 -2.39 -16.56
C ASP A 34 -3.75 -2.76 -16.98
N ILE A 35 -4.09 -4.05 -16.98
CA ILE A 35 -5.37 -4.54 -17.48
C ILE A 35 -6.19 -5.17 -16.35
N ILE A 36 -5.65 -6.20 -15.70
CA ILE A 36 -6.43 -7.00 -14.75
C ILE A 36 -6.55 -6.27 -13.42
N PHE A 37 -5.44 -5.92 -12.76
CA PHE A 37 -5.48 -5.40 -11.39
C PHE A 37 -5.47 -3.87 -11.27
N ARG A 38 -5.49 -3.14 -12.39
CA ARG A 38 -5.42 -1.68 -12.46
C ARG A 38 -6.30 -0.95 -11.43
N ASP A 39 -7.58 -1.32 -11.35
CA ASP A 39 -8.56 -0.59 -10.52
C ASP A 39 -8.81 -1.24 -9.14
N VAL A 40 -8.16 -2.37 -8.87
CA VAL A 40 -8.40 -3.17 -7.66
C VAL A 40 -7.15 -3.34 -6.81
N TRP A 41 -5.99 -2.86 -7.27
CA TRP A 41 -4.72 -2.96 -6.57
C TRP A 41 -4.06 -1.58 -6.41
N PRO A 42 -3.63 -1.20 -5.19
CA PRO A 42 -3.73 -1.95 -3.93
C PRO A 42 -5.17 -2.01 -3.40
N ILE A 43 -5.52 -3.11 -2.73
CA ILE A 43 -6.86 -3.30 -2.13
C ILE A 43 -6.96 -2.46 -0.85
N ILE A 44 -7.86 -1.47 -0.87
CA ILE A 44 -8.13 -0.58 0.27
C ILE A 44 -9.57 -0.80 0.78
N GLU A 45 -10.51 -1.01 -0.15
CA GLU A 45 -11.94 -1.13 0.16
C GLU A 45 -12.48 -2.55 -0.02
N ARG A 46 -13.54 -2.89 0.71
CA ARG A 46 -14.24 -4.18 0.58
C ARG A 46 -14.82 -4.43 -0.82
N LYS A 47 -15.24 -3.38 -1.53
CA LYS A 47 -15.74 -3.48 -2.90
C LYS A 47 -14.62 -3.88 -3.87
N GLN A 48 -13.45 -3.25 -3.74
CA GLN A 48 -12.25 -3.63 -4.51
C GLN A 48 -11.83 -5.07 -4.22
N GLU A 49 -11.95 -5.51 -2.97
CA GLU A 49 -11.63 -6.88 -2.58
C GLU A 49 -12.53 -7.92 -3.29
N ALA A 50 -13.84 -7.64 -3.39
CA ALA A 50 -14.77 -8.52 -4.10
C ALA A 50 -14.45 -8.60 -5.60
N GLU A 51 -14.18 -7.46 -6.23
CA GLU A 51 -13.76 -7.40 -7.64
C GLU A 51 -12.40 -8.08 -7.86
N PHE A 52 -11.45 -7.90 -6.96
CA PHE A 52 -10.16 -8.58 -7.01
C PHE A 52 -10.34 -10.10 -7.04
N ARG A 53 -11.14 -10.66 -6.13
CA ARG A 53 -11.44 -12.11 -6.11
C ARG A 53 -12.06 -12.60 -7.41
N LYS A 54 -12.99 -11.84 -7.98
CA LYS A 54 -13.64 -12.16 -9.25
C LYS A 54 -12.62 -12.19 -10.39
N LYS A 55 -11.78 -11.15 -10.51
CA LYS A 55 -10.74 -11.06 -11.53
C LYS A 55 -9.70 -12.18 -11.41
N VAL A 56 -9.26 -12.47 -10.19
CA VAL A 56 -8.36 -13.61 -9.90
C VAL A 56 -8.98 -14.92 -10.35
N ARG A 57 -10.24 -15.19 -9.98
CA ARG A 57 -10.92 -16.42 -10.39
C ARG A 57 -10.98 -16.56 -11.91
N LEU A 58 -11.40 -15.50 -12.62
CA LEU A 58 -11.53 -15.54 -14.08
C LEU A 58 -10.19 -15.85 -14.74
N TRP A 59 -9.11 -15.20 -14.29
CA TRP A 59 -7.79 -15.46 -14.85
C TRP A 59 -7.27 -16.85 -14.50
N LEU A 60 -7.54 -17.37 -13.31
CA LEU A 60 -7.18 -18.75 -12.96
C LEU A 60 -7.91 -19.78 -13.81
N VAL A 61 -9.20 -19.58 -14.10
CA VAL A 61 -9.98 -20.45 -14.99
C VAL A 61 -9.40 -20.40 -16.41
N GLU A 62 -9.08 -19.20 -16.91
CA GLU A 62 -8.44 -19.04 -18.22
C GLU A 62 -7.09 -19.79 -18.29
N VAL A 63 -6.25 -19.69 -17.24
CA VAL A 63 -4.98 -20.43 -17.17
C VAL A 63 -5.22 -21.94 -17.15
N GLN A 64 -6.19 -22.41 -16.35
CA GLN A 64 -6.55 -23.83 -16.28
C GLN A 64 -7.08 -24.35 -17.63
N GLU A 65 -7.80 -23.52 -18.40
CA GLU A 65 -8.33 -23.90 -19.71
C GLU A 65 -7.25 -23.88 -20.81
N THR A 66 -6.37 -22.89 -20.77
CA THR A 66 -5.35 -22.64 -21.81
C THR A 66 -4.15 -23.57 -21.69
N ASP A 67 -3.71 -23.87 -20.47
CA ASP A 67 -2.46 -24.59 -20.18
C ASP A 67 -2.72 -25.86 -19.34
N LYS A 68 -3.69 -26.69 -19.75
CA LYS A 68 -4.13 -27.90 -19.01
C LYS A 68 -2.99 -28.84 -18.61
N ASP A 69 -2.00 -29.02 -19.49
CA ASP A 69 -0.88 -29.94 -19.25
C ASP A 69 0.13 -29.41 -18.21
N ALA A 70 0.23 -28.08 -18.10
CA ALA A 70 1.18 -27.41 -17.19
C ALA A 70 0.52 -26.97 -15.88
N PHE A 71 -0.77 -26.64 -15.89
CA PHE A 71 -1.53 -26.23 -14.72
C PHE A 71 -2.22 -27.45 -14.08
N GLN A 72 -1.45 -28.16 -13.24
CA GLN A 72 -1.88 -29.41 -12.61
C GLN A 72 -2.77 -29.15 -11.39
N PHE A 73 -4.05 -28.82 -11.63
CA PHE A 73 -5.08 -28.72 -10.62
C PHE A 73 -6.37 -29.41 -11.08
N ASP A 74 -6.70 -30.53 -10.44
CA ASP A 74 -7.84 -31.39 -10.82
C ASP A 74 -9.20 -30.90 -10.27
N GLY A 75 -9.20 -29.79 -9.53
CA GLY A 75 -10.40 -29.22 -8.93
C GLY A 75 -11.10 -28.18 -9.80
N HIS A 76 -12.39 -27.96 -9.53
CA HIS A 76 -13.12 -26.83 -10.11
C HIS A 76 -12.88 -25.55 -9.29
N ILE A 77 -12.49 -24.47 -9.98
CA ILE A 77 -12.18 -23.18 -9.35
C ILE A 77 -13.48 -22.42 -9.02
N ASN A 78 -13.95 -22.59 -7.79
CA ASN A 78 -15.20 -22.02 -7.31
C ASN A 78 -15.03 -20.66 -6.62
N PRO A 79 -16.00 -19.72 -6.75
CA PRO A 79 -15.96 -18.44 -6.05
C PRO A 79 -15.82 -18.58 -4.52
N SER A 80 -16.42 -19.62 -3.94
CA SER A 80 -16.40 -19.88 -2.49
C SER A 80 -15.00 -20.10 -1.94
N MET A 81 -14.06 -20.63 -2.74
CA MET A 81 -12.67 -20.85 -2.33
C MET A 81 -11.95 -19.54 -1.98
N PHE A 82 -12.38 -18.42 -2.58
CA PHE A 82 -11.77 -17.11 -2.37
C PHE A 82 -12.45 -16.30 -1.26
N LEU A 83 -13.63 -16.72 -0.78
CA LEU A 83 -14.28 -16.11 0.39
C LEU A 83 -13.56 -16.45 1.68
N SER A 84 -12.94 -17.63 1.72
CA SER A 84 -12.16 -18.13 2.86
C SER A 84 -10.92 -18.87 2.32
N PRO A 85 -9.88 -18.15 1.86
CA PRO A 85 -8.74 -18.74 1.17
C PRO A 85 -7.85 -19.50 2.14
N GLY A 86 -8.13 -20.79 2.27
CA GLY A 86 -7.44 -21.72 3.13
C GLY A 86 -7.98 -23.14 2.95
N GLY A 87 -7.38 -24.07 3.68
CA GLY A 87 -7.63 -25.50 3.56
C GLY A 87 -6.84 -26.16 2.42
N GLU A 88 -6.86 -27.48 2.42
CA GLU A 88 -6.02 -28.33 1.57
C GLU A 88 -6.21 -28.04 0.07
N LYS A 89 -7.46 -27.98 -0.39
CA LYS A 89 -7.75 -27.69 -1.82
C LYS A 89 -7.27 -26.32 -2.26
N PHE A 90 -7.36 -25.32 -1.38
CA PHE A 90 -6.88 -23.98 -1.71
C PHE A 90 -5.35 -23.94 -1.75
N ALA A 91 -4.68 -24.61 -0.81
CA ALA A 91 -3.23 -24.76 -0.83
C ALA A 91 -2.75 -25.44 -2.13
N GLN A 92 -3.43 -26.51 -2.56
CA GLN A 92 -3.12 -27.20 -3.83
C GLN A 92 -3.28 -26.27 -5.04
N LEU A 93 -4.37 -25.49 -5.11
CA LEU A 93 -4.56 -24.49 -6.16
C LEU A 93 -3.42 -23.47 -6.20
N MET A 94 -3.02 -22.96 -5.04
CA MET A 94 -1.93 -21.99 -4.92
C MET A 94 -0.57 -22.58 -5.32
N CYS A 95 -0.33 -23.85 -4.96
CA CYS A 95 0.86 -24.58 -5.38
C CYS A 95 0.87 -24.82 -6.89
N ALA A 96 -0.26 -25.23 -7.49
CA ALA A 96 -0.38 -25.41 -8.94
C ALA A 96 -0.09 -24.12 -9.70
N LEU A 97 -0.66 -23.00 -9.24
CA LEU A 97 -0.36 -21.68 -9.79
C LEU A 97 1.12 -21.31 -9.67
N ALA A 98 1.71 -21.48 -8.49
CA ALA A 98 3.12 -21.16 -8.29
C ALA A 98 4.03 -21.99 -9.20
N SER A 99 3.79 -23.29 -9.32
CA SER A 99 4.52 -24.20 -10.20
C SER A 99 4.38 -23.81 -11.67
N HIS A 100 3.15 -23.48 -12.10
CA HIS A 100 2.88 -23.02 -13.46
C HIS A 100 3.65 -21.74 -13.79
N VAL A 101 3.59 -20.73 -12.91
CA VAL A 101 4.33 -19.48 -13.09
C VAL A 101 5.83 -19.72 -13.14
N LEU A 102 6.37 -20.55 -12.24
CA LEU A 102 7.79 -20.92 -12.26
C LEU A 102 8.22 -21.60 -13.56
N GLY A 103 7.36 -22.45 -14.14
CA GLY A 103 7.61 -23.09 -15.44
C GLY A 103 7.65 -22.12 -16.62
N LYS A 104 6.96 -20.96 -16.52
CA LYS A 104 6.90 -19.95 -17.58
C LYS A 104 7.96 -18.85 -17.44
N ILE A 105 8.61 -18.72 -16.27
CA ILE A 105 9.68 -17.74 -16.08
C ILE A 105 10.96 -18.29 -16.74
N PRO A 106 11.53 -17.61 -17.75
CA PRO A 106 12.82 -18.00 -18.31
C PRO A 106 13.88 -17.84 -17.21
N LEU A 107 14.60 -18.93 -16.91
CA LEU A 107 15.74 -18.89 -16.01
C LEU A 107 16.73 -17.85 -16.57
N ARG A 108 16.96 -16.79 -15.81
CA ARG A 108 17.96 -15.76 -16.14
C ARG A 108 19.32 -16.47 -16.09
N ASN A 109 19.87 -16.74 -17.27
CA ASN A 109 20.96 -17.67 -17.62
C ASN A 109 20.45 -19.05 -18.08
N PRO A 110 20.01 -19.20 -19.34
CA PRO A 110 20.00 -20.52 -19.96
C PRO A 110 21.46 -21.00 -20.05
N PRO A 111 21.81 -22.22 -19.59
CA PRO A 111 22.98 -22.89 -20.11
C PRO A 111 22.87 -22.86 -21.65
N LEU A 112 23.94 -22.48 -22.33
CA LEU A 112 24.06 -22.62 -23.79
C LEU A 112 23.57 -24.04 -24.15
N GLU A 113 22.41 -24.13 -24.79
CA GLU A 113 21.80 -25.42 -25.14
C GLU A 113 22.77 -26.21 -26.03
N PRO A 114 22.88 -27.53 -25.81
CA PRO A 114 21.91 -28.35 -26.51
C PRO A 114 21.26 -29.45 -25.66
N SER A 115 19.94 -29.52 -25.86
CA SER A 115 19.11 -30.71 -25.98
C SER A 115 18.23 -31.02 -24.78
N THR A 116 16.99 -31.34 -25.14
CA THR A 116 15.96 -32.08 -24.43
C THR A 116 16.53 -33.29 -23.68
N VAL A 117 17.12 -33.05 -22.52
CA VAL A 117 17.24 -34.04 -21.47
C VAL A 117 16.39 -33.57 -20.32
N SER A 118 15.22 -34.20 -20.21
CA SER A 118 14.54 -34.40 -18.93
C SER A 118 15.59 -34.92 -17.95
N SER A 119 16.22 -34.01 -17.22
CA SER A 119 17.22 -34.37 -16.23
C SER A 119 16.43 -34.92 -15.05
N THR A 120 16.24 -36.22 -15.06
CA THR A 120 15.69 -37.03 -13.96
C THR A 120 16.61 -37.04 -12.74
N ASN A 121 17.65 -36.20 -12.71
CA ASN A 121 18.60 -36.17 -11.61
C ASN A 121 18.02 -35.35 -10.43
N PRO A 122 17.62 -36.00 -9.33
CA PRO A 122 16.98 -35.34 -8.20
C PRO A 122 17.88 -34.29 -7.54
N LEU A 123 19.21 -34.44 -7.64
CA LEU A 123 20.16 -33.46 -7.09
C LEU A 123 20.15 -32.15 -7.88
N VAL A 124 20.06 -32.22 -9.21
CA VAL A 124 20.03 -31.02 -10.07
C VAL A 124 18.72 -30.25 -9.84
N THR A 125 17.59 -30.94 -9.77
CA THR A 125 16.30 -30.33 -9.46
C THR A 125 16.27 -29.73 -8.04
N PHE A 126 16.82 -30.43 -7.05
CA PHE A 126 16.94 -29.92 -5.68
C PHE A 126 17.78 -28.63 -5.63
N LEU A 127 18.94 -28.60 -6.27
CA LEU A 127 19.81 -27.41 -6.31
C LEU A 127 19.11 -26.24 -7.01
N LYS A 128 18.43 -26.47 -8.14
CA LYS A 128 17.64 -25.43 -8.83
C LYS A 128 16.56 -24.84 -7.91
N LEU A 129 15.84 -25.69 -7.16
CA LEU A 129 14.83 -25.24 -6.21
C LEU A 129 15.43 -24.45 -5.04
N GLN A 130 16.59 -24.83 -4.51
CA GLN A 130 17.26 -24.08 -3.44
C GLN A 130 17.71 -22.69 -3.90
N VAL A 131 18.26 -22.60 -5.12
CA VAL A 131 18.66 -21.30 -5.71
C VAL A 131 17.45 -20.40 -5.92
N LEU A 132 16.36 -20.93 -6.50
CA LEU A 132 15.11 -20.20 -6.69
C LEU A 132 14.51 -19.73 -5.36
N LYS A 133 14.52 -20.60 -4.34
CA LYS A 133 14.05 -20.28 -2.99
C LYS A 133 14.87 -19.13 -2.40
N GLY A 134 16.19 -19.17 -2.52
CA GLY A 134 17.09 -18.10 -2.07
C GLY A 134 16.83 -16.77 -2.79
N HIS A 135 16.66 -16.80 -4.11
CA HIS A 135 16.34 -15.62 -4.91
C HIS A 135 15.00 -15.00 -4.52
N LEU A 136 13.94 -15.81 -4.40
CA LEU A 136 12.63 -15.33 -3.99
C LEU A 136 12.66 -14.75 -2.57
N HIS A 137 13.40 -15.38 -1.66
CA HIS A 137 13.57 -14.86 -0.30
C HIS A 137 14.25 -13.50 -0.29
N SER A 138 15.35 -13.34 -1.04
CA SER A 138 16.08 -12.08 -1.16
C SER A 138 15.22 -10.96 -1.80
N GLU A 139 14.51 -11.24 -2.90
CA GLU A 139 13.57 -10.27 -3.50
C GLU A 139 12.47 -9.86 -2.50
N PHE A 140 11.94 -10.83 -1.75
CA PHE A 140 10.91 -10.58 -0.76
C PHE A 140 11.42 -9.72 0.40
N GLU A 141 12.61 -10.00 0.92
CA GLU A 141 13.25 -9.21 1.98
C GLU A 141 13.52 -7.78 1.53
N ALA A 142 14.07 -7.59 0.32
CA ALA A 142 14.34 -6.26 -0.23
C ALA A 142 13.04 -5.44 -0.33
N LYS A 143 11.96 -6.06 -0.84
CA LYS A 143 10.65 -5.39 -0.97
C LYS A 143 9.99 -5.12 0.37
N THR A 144 10.20 -6.00 1.36
CA THR A 144 9.72 -5.81 2.73
C THR A 144 10.43 -4.65 3.42
N LYS A 145 11.77 -4.59 3.32
CA LYS A 145 12.57 -3.46 3.84
C LYS A 145 12.12 -2.13 3.26
N MET A 146 11.91 -2.08 1.94
CA MET A 146 11.40 -0.88 1.28
C MET A 146 10.02 -0.46 1.81
N THR A 147 9.11 -1.43 1.96
CA THR A 147 7.75 -1.17 2.46
C THR A 147 7.77 -0.67 3.90
N ASN A 148 8.60 -1.26 4.76
CA ASN A 148 8.76 -0.83 6.15
C ASN A 148 9.34 0.60 6.23
N SER A 149 10.33 0.92 5.41
CA SER A 149 10.89 2.28 5.32
C SER A 149 9.83 3.32 4.93
N PHE A 150 9.02 3.04 3.90
CA PHE A 150 7.90 3.92 3.54
C PHE A 150 6.87 4.07 4.66
N GLN A 151 6.60 2.99 5.41
CA GLN A 151 5.67 3.02 6.53
C GLN A 151 6.20 3.87 7.69
N GLU A 152 7.49 3.79 8.00
CA GLU A 152 8.15 4.63 9.01
C GLU A 152 8.10 6.11 8.60
N GLN A 153 8.45 6.42 7.35
CA GLN A 153 8.35 7.79 6.82
C GLN A 153 6.93 8.32 6.88
N TYR A 154 5.93 7.53 6.46
CA TYR A 154 4.53 7.93 6.56
C TYR A 154 4.11 8.23 8.02
N LEU A 155 4.58 7.43 8.98
CA LEU A 155 4.27 7.65 10.39
C LEU A 155 4.91 8.95 10.92
N GLN A 156 6.14 9.23 10.51
CA GLN A 156 6.83 10.50 10.82
C GLN A 156 6.08 11.70 10.26
N TYR A 157 5.72 11.70 8.97
CA TYR A 157 4.93 12.78 8.36
C TYR A 157 3.57 12.95 9.05
N LYS A 158 2.93 11.85 9.44
CA LYS A 158 1.65 11.88 10.17
C LYS A 158 1.79 12.51 11.56
N MET A 159 2.90 12.28 12.26
CA MET A 159 3.17 12.94 13.55
C MET A 159 3.41 14.42 13.36
N LEU A 160 4.27 14.81 12.41
CA LEU A 160 4.57 16.20 12.11
C LEU A 160 3.31 17.00 11.73
N ALA A 161 2.43 16.42 10.91
CA ALA A 161 1.17 17.07 10.55
C ALA A 161 0.24 17.31 11.75
N ARG A 162 0.27 16.44 12.77
CA ARG A 162 -0.52 16.63 14.00
C ARG A 162 0.05 17.74 14.87
N GLU A 163 1.38 17.80 14.98
CA GLU A 163 2.10 18.82 15.74
C GLU A 163 1.83 20.21 15.15
N LEU A 164 2.00 20.35 13.83
CA LEU A 164 1.70 21.59 13.11
C LEU A 164 0.22 22.02 13.27
N GLN A 165 -0.70 21.05 13.30
CA GLN A 165 -2.12 21.34 13.54
C GLN A 165 -2.39 21.75 15.01
N SER A 166 -1.59 21.28 15.97
CA SER A 166 -1.66 21.73 17.36
C SER A 166 -1.18 23.16 17.50
N GLU A 167 0.02 23.45 16.98
CA GLU A 167 0.61 24.80 16.98
C GLU A 167 -0.32 25.81 16.31
N TYR A 168 -0.89 25.48 15.15
CA TYR A 168 -1.85 26.34 14.48
C TYR A 168 -3.09 26.64 15.35
N ARG A 169 -3.62 25.63 16.06
CA ARG A 169 -4.76 25.82 16.98
C ARG A 169 -4.41 26.70 18.17
N GLU A 170 -3.21 26.54 18.72
CA GLU A 170 -2.70 27.37 19.82
C GLU A 170 -2.55 28.82 19.37
N LEU A 171 -1.92 29.07 18.22
CA LEU A 171 -1.79 30.40 17.63
C LEU A 171 -3.16 31.06 17.37
N CYS A 172 -4.13 30.33 16.83
CA CYS A 172 -5.49 30.86 16.67
C CYS A 172 -6.14 31.21 18.02
N SER A 173 -5.91 30.41 19.06
CA SER A 173 -6.43 30.71 20.41
C SER A 173 -5.78 31.96 21.00
N GLU A 174 -4.46 32.12 20.84
CA GLU A 174 -3.72 33.31 21.26
C GLU A 174 -4.16 34.55 20.49
N GLU A 175 -4.36 34.45 19.18
CA GLU A 175 -4.86 35.53 18.34
C GLU A 175 -6.24 36.00 18.81
N VAL A 176 -7.16 35.08 19.08
CA VAL A 176 -8.50 35.41 19.60
C VAL A 176 -8.41 36.05 21.00
N ALA A 177 -7.55 35.55 21.87
CA ALA A 177 -7.34 36.13 23.21
C ALA A 177 -6.78 37.55 23.12
N ALA A 178 -5.73 37.76 22.32
CA ALA A 178 -5.12 39.07 22.10
C ALA A 178 -6.10 40.07 21.49
N LYS A 179 -6.92 39.64 20.50
CA LYS A 179 -8.00 40.46 19.93
C LYS A 179 -9.02 40.86 21.01
N LYS A 180 -9.43 39.93 21.88
CA LYS A 180 -10.36 40.21 22.98
C LYS A 180 -9.78 41.22 23.98
N ASP A 181 -8.52 41.06 24.35
CA ASP A 181 -7.82 41.96 25.27
C ASP A 181 -7.68 43.37 24.67
N LEU A 182 -7.35 43.46 23.38
CA LEU A 182 -7.32 44.72 22.64
C LEU A 182 -8.70 45.40 22.63
N CYS A 183 -9.77 44.68 22.28
CA CYS A 183 -11.14 45.20 22.32
C CYS A 183 -11.49 45.74 23.70
N SER A 184 -11.13 45.02 24.77
CA SER A 184 -11.41 45.44 26.14
C SER A 184 -10.62 46.69 26.55
N THR A 185 -9.40 46.86 26.04
CA THR A 185 -8.52 48.00 26.30
C THR A 185 -9.00 49.25 25.55
N VAL A 186 -9.35 49.09 24.27
CA VAL A 186 -9.92 50.15 23.43
C VAL A 186 -11.25 50.65 24.00
N ALA A 187 -12.11 49.75 24.49
CA ALA A 187 -13.37 50.11 25.13
C ALA A 187 -13.17 50.99 26.40
N LYS A 188 -12.11 50.75 27.17
CA LYS A 188 -11.76 51.52 28.38
C LYS A 188 -11.06 52.85 28.07
N SER A 189 -10.57 53.06 26.84
CA SER A 189 -9.87 54.28 26.44
C SER A 189 -10.83 55.46 26.22
N SER A 190 -10.39 56.69 26.53
CA SER A 190 -11.17 57.92 26.29
C SER A 190 -11.10 58.42 24.83
N MET A 191 -10.93 57.51 23.87
CA MET A 191 -10.82 57.86 22.46
C MET A 191 -12.19 58.13 21.83
N ALA A 192 -12.22 58.93 20.76
CA ALA A 192 -13.42 59.16 19.95
C ALA A 192 -13.90 57.85 19.30
N GLU A 193 -15.21 57.64 19.24
CA GLU A 193 -15.85 56.39 18.79
C GLU A 193 -15.42 55.98 17.37
N SER A 194 -15.18 56.96 16.50
CA SER A 194 -14.64 56.75 15.14
C SER A 194 -13.23 56.15 15.11
N LYS A 195 -12.38 56.44 16.09
CA LYS A 195 -11.05 55.83 16.23
C LYS A 195 -11.12 54.44 16.88
N LYS A 196 -12.08 54.21 17.77
CA LYS A 196 -12.32 52.88 18.38
C LYS A 196 -12.77 51.87 17.33
N GLN A 197 -13.68 52.28 16.44
CA GLN A 197 -14.17 51.44 15.34
C GLN A 197 -13.04 51.05 14.38
N ALA A 198 -12.14 51.98 14.06
CA ALA A 198 -10.97 51.69 13.21
C ALA A 198 -10.04 50.63 13.82
N PHE A 199 -9.77 50.68 15.13
CA PHE A 199 -8.93 49.65 15.80
C PHE A 199 -9.53 48.24 15.85
N LEU A 200 -10.85 48.12 15.70
CA LEU A 200 -11.57 46.85 15.74
C LEU A 200 -11.65 46.17 14.36
N ASP A 201 -11.43 46.91 13.27
CA ASP A 201 -11.31 46.38 11.90
C ASP A 201 -9.89 45.85 11.66
N LEU A 202 -9.66 44.61 12.10
CA LEU A 202 -8.38 43.89 12.05
C LEU A 202 -8.00 43.33 10.66
N GLU A 203 -8.77 43.60 9.60
CA GLU A 203 -8.39 43.29 8.21
C GLU A 203 -7.48 44.36 7.58
N ASN A 204 -7.22 45.46 8.29
CA ASN A 204 -6.51 46.61 7.75
C ASN A 204 -5.03 46.61 8.19
N GLU A 205 -4.13 46.09 7.35
CA GLU A 205 -2.68 45.98 7.62
C GLU A 205 -2.02 47.32 8.05
N GLU A 206 -2.58 48.46 7.65
CA GLU A 206 -2.09 49.79 8.00
C GLU A 206 -2.22 50.11 9.51
N ILE A 207 -3.19 49.52 10.21
CA ILE A 207 -3.45 49.80 11.63
C ILE A 207 -2.44 49.08 12.52
N CYS A 208 -2.02 47.87 12.15
CA CYS A 208 -0.95 47.14 12.81
C CYS A 208 0.38 47.92 12.77
N LEU A 209 0.69 48.56 11.64
CA LEU A 209 1.86 49.43 11.49
C LEU A 209 1.73 50.73 12.29
N GLY A 210 0.52 51.31 12.36
CA GLY A 210 0.24 52.50 13.17
C GLY A 210 0.42 52.29 14.68
N ILE A 211 -0.05 51.16 15.22
CA ILE A 211 0.15 50.79 16.64
C ILE A 211 1.63 50.61 16.95
N PHE A 212 2.36 49.95 16.06
CA PHE A 212 3.80 49.71 16.22
C PHE A 212 4.61 51.02 16.27
N HIS A 213 4.16 52.06 15.56
CA HIS A 213 4.81 53.37 15.59
C HIS A 213 4.47 54.19 16.84
N ILE A 214 3.24 54.09 17.34
CA ILE A 214 2.81 54.78 18.57
C ILE A 214 3.48 54.16 19.82
N LEU A 215 3.61 52.84 19.88
CA LEU A 215 4.25 52.13 21.00
C LEU A 215 5.79 52.28 21.04
N LYS A 216 6.43 52.71 19.94
CA LYS A 216 7.88 52.99 19.89
C LYS A 216 8.27 54.41 20.32
N LEU A 217 7.28 55.28 20.58
CA LEU A 217 7.49 56.68 20.93
C LEU A 217 7.22 57.01 22.41
N GLN A 218 7.06 55.98 23.26
CA GLN A 218 7.14 56.09 24.73
C GLN A 218 8.41 55.41 25.24
#